data_AF-A0A3B8Y0D4-F1
#
_entry.id   AF-A0A3B8Y0D4-F1
#
_cell.length_a   1.000
_cell.length_b   1.000
_cell.length_c   1.000
_cell.angle_alpha   90.00
_cell.angle_beta   90.00
_cell.angle_gamma   90.00
#
_symmetry.space_group_name_H-M   'P 1'
#
loop_
_entity.id
_entity.type
_entity.pdbx_description
1 polymer ?
#
loop_
_entity_poly.entity_id
_entity_poly.type
_entity_poly.pdbx_seq_one_letter_code
_entity_poly.pdbx_strand_id
1 'polypeptide(L)' 'MARTKRLQLLLSEIEYQALKSYAQSKQVPMSEVLRDYIKTLKKPS' A
#
# COMPACT_ATOMS: atom_id res chain seq x y z
N MET A 1 12.07 -20.03 -0.40
CA MET A 1 10.78 -19.63 -0.99
C MET A 1 10.10 -18.63 -0.05
N ALA A 2 10.13 -17.34 -0.36
CA ALA A 2 9.50 -16.33 0.48
C ALA A 2 7.98 -16.57 0.47
N ARG A 3 7.38 -16.87 1.63
CA ARG A 3 5.93 -17.01 1.76
C ARG A 3 5.29 -15.64 1.54
N THR A 4 4.97 -15.30 0.30
CA THR A 4 4.26 -14.06 -0.03
C THR A 4 2.77 -14.26 0.25
N LYS A 5 2.27 -13.67 1.34
CA LYS A 5 0.84 -13.55 1.58
C LYS A 5 0.26 -12.52 0.61
N ARG A 6 -0.88 -12.82 -0.01
CA ARG A 6 -1.60 -11.89 -0.90
C ARG A 6 -2.50 -11.00 -0.04
N LEU A 7 -2.38 -9.67 -0.21
CA LEU A 7 -3.27 -8.69 0.40
C LEU A 7 -4.26 -8.21 -0.67
N GLN A 8 -5.54 -8.25 -0.37
CA GLN A 8 -6.61 -7.66 -1.18
C GLN A 8 -7.31 -6.61 -0.32
N LEU A 9 -7.55 -5.44 -0.91
CA LEU A 9 -8.19 -4.30 -0.26
C LEU A 9 -9.33 -3.82 -1.15
N LEU A 10 -10.45 -3.51 -0.53
CA LEU A 10 -11.55 -2.79 -1.18
C LEU A 10 -11.37 -1.31 -0.90
N LEU A 11 -11.37 -0.51 -1.95
CA LEU A 11 -11.20 0.93 -1.89
C LEU A 11 -12.35 1.57 -2.69
N SER A 12 -12.76 2.76 -2.28
CA SER A 12 -13.55 3.62 -3.14
C SER A 12 -12.70 4.14 -4.30
N GLU A 13 -13.36 4.59 -5.38
CA GLU A 13 -12.67 5.16 -6.54
C GLU A 13 -11.79 6.36 -6.15
N ILE A 14 -12.27 7.21 -5.24
CA ILE A 14 -11.54 8.40 -4.78
C ILE A 14 -10.26 8.01 -4.06
N GLU A 15 -10.32 7.04 -3.15
CA GLU A 15 -9.16 6.54 -2.42
C GLU A 15 -8.14 5.89 -3.36
N TYR A 16 -8.63 5.13 -4.35
CA TYR A 16 -7.78 4.50 -5.36
C TYR A 16 -7.02 5.54 -6.19
N GLN A 17 -7.70 6.59 -6.66
CA GLN A 17 -7.04 7.64 -7.45
C GLN A 17 -6.01 8.41 -6.62
N ALA A 18 -6.34 8.76 -5.38
CA ALA A 18 -5.40 9.42 -4.47
C ALA A 18 -4.12 8.59 -4.25
N LEU A 19 -4.29 7.29 -3.98
CA LEU A 19 -3.17 6.34 -3.84
C LEU A 19 -2.36 6.21 -5.13
N LYS A 20 -3.02 6.19 -6.30
CA LYS A 20 -2.38 6.08 -7.61
C LYS A 20 -1.53 7.31 -7.93
N SER A 21 -2.08 8.50 -7.71
CA SER A 21 -1.35 9.76 -7.90
C SER A 21 -0.14 9.85 -6.96
N TYR A 22 -0.29 9.42 -5.70
CA TYR A 22 0.82 9.38 -4.76
C TYR A 22 1.93 8.42 -5.22
N ALA A 23 1.58 7.19 -5.59
CA ALA A 23 2.51 6.18 -6.10
C ALA A 23 3.28 6.68 -7.34
N GLN A 24 2.58 7.35 -8.27
CA GLN A 24 3.18 7.97 -9.45
C GLN A 24 4.15 9.09 -9.08
N SER A 25 3.78 9.99 -8.16
CA SER A 25 4.66 11.09 -7.71
C SER A 25 5.96 10.60 -7.08
N LYS A 26 5.91 9.42 -6.45
CA LYS A 26 7.06 8.77 -5.80
C LYS A 26 7.79 7.79 -6.71
N GLN A 27 7.29 7.57 -7.94
CA GLN A 27 7.82 6.60 -8.91
C GLN A 27 7.96 5.18 -8.33
N VAL A 28 7.05 4.78 -7.45
CA VAL A 28 7.05 3.45 -6.82
C VAL A 28 5.74 2.72 -7.12
N PRO A 29 5.76 1.38 -7.14
CA PRO A 29 4.53 0.62 -7.30
C PRO A 29 3.64 0.75 -6.05
N MET A 30 2.33 0.65 -6.25
CA MET A 30 1.32 0.74 -5.18
C MET A 30 1.59 -0.19 -3.99
N SER A 31 2.14 -1.37 -4.28
CA SER A 31 2.50 -2.36 -3.25
C SER A 31 3.54 -1.85 -2.26
N GLU A 32 4.48 -1.02 -2.70
CA GLU A 32 5.51 -0.44 -1.81
C GLU A 32 4.93 0.67 -0.95
N VAL A 33 4.04 1.51 -1.52
CA VAL A 33 3.31 2.53 -0.74
C VAL A 33 2.54 1.89 0.41
N LEU A 34 1.79 0.81 0.13
CA LEU A 34 1.04 0.09 1.16
C LEU A 34 1.95 -0.58 2.19
N ARG A 35 3.09 -1.15 1.76
CA ARG A 35 4.07 -1.75 2.68
C ARG A 35 4.67 -0.72 3.61
N ASP A 36 5.07 0.43 3.09
CA ASP A 36 5.66 1.49 3.89
C ASP A 36 4.65 2.04 4.89
N TYR A 37 3.39 2.21 4.50
CA TYR A 37 2.33 2.53 5.44
C TYR A 37 2.18 1.45 6.52
N ILE A 38 2.18 0.16 6.17
CA ILE A 38 2.09 -0.92 7.16
C ILE A 38 3.29 -0.90 8.12
N LYS A 39 4.49 -0.53 7.67
CA LYS A 39 5.67 -0.40 8.54
C LYS A 39 5.56 0.74 9.55
N THR A 40 4.78 1.79 9.25
CA THR A 40 4.55 2.91 10.18
C THR A 40 3.48 2.59 11.22
N LEU A 41 2.62 1.60 10.98
CA LEU A 41 1.66 1.13 11.99
C LEU A 41 2.43 0.54 13.18
N LYS A 42 2.21 1.10 14.38
CA LYS A 42 2.79 0.54 15.61
C LYS A 42 2.36 -0.92 15.74
N LYS A 43 3.32 -1.81 16.02
CA LYS A 43 3.00 -3.22 16.30
C LYS A 43 2.05 -3.26 17.50
N PRO A 44 0.94 -4.01 17.44
CA PRO A 44 0.16 -4.31 18.63
C PRO A 44 1.09 -5.04 19.62
N SER A 45 1.12 -4.55 20.86
CA SER A 45 1.89 -5.10 21.98
C SER A 45 1.46 -6.52 22.35
#